data_AF-A0A1A8HJM7-F1
#
_entry.id   AF-A0A1A8HJM7-F1
#
_cell.length_a   1.000
_cell.length_b   1.000
_cell.length_c   1.000
_cell.angle_alpha   90.00
_cell.angle_beta   90.00
_cell.angle_gamma   90.00
#
_symmetry.space_group_name_H-M   'P 1'
#
loop_
_entity.id
_entity.type
_entity.pdbx_description
1 polymer ?
#
loop_
_entity_poly.entity_id
_entity_poly.type
_entity_poly.pdbx_seq_one_letter_code
_entity_poly.pdbx_strand_id
1 'polypeptide(L)'
;VHKDFRLIVIEEREVVYKQFPIPLINRLEKHYLDIHTVLKTEQKKLVEDLEEWAKLFGSVSNQHATGFQAYKYHLPDVFIGYHSDTCASVVLQVIEEQKDGLGVSESNRRLLDEAKLVLLKCATPDSVVRLDCTGLPNVESKHLAMVYFEEQNNSCL
;
A
#
# COMPACT_ATOMS: atom_id res chain seq x y z
N VAL A 1 6.57 40.34 6.74
CA VAL A 1 6.49 38.96 6.19
C VAL A 1 7.46 38.86 5.02
N HIS A 2 8.23 37.76 4.92
CA HIS A 2 9.18 37.54 3.83
C HIS A 2 8.45 37.35 2.49
N LYS A 3 9.03 37.82 1.37
CA LYS A 3 8.37 37.75 0.05
C LYS A 3 8.11 36.30 -0.40
N ASP A 4 8.96 35.37 -0.01
CA ASP A 4 8.85 33.95 -0.39
C ASP A 4 8.15 33.07 0.67
N PHE A 5 7.53 33.68 1.69
CA PHE A 5 6.79 32.91 2.68
C PHE A 5 5.53 32.29 2.06
N ARG A 6 5.37 30.97 2.20
CA ARG A 6 4.18 30.22 1.77
C ARG A 6 3.52 29.57 2.98
N LEU A 7 2.20 29.68 3.07
CA LEU A 7 1.38 29.00 4.07
C LEU A 7 0.50 27.96 3.36
N ILE A 8 0.59 26.71 3.80
CA ILE A 8 -0.26 25.62 3.32
C ILE A 8 -1.05 25.10 4.52
N VAL A 9 -2.37 25.01 4.36
CA VAL A 9 -3.28 24.44 5.36
C VAL A 9 -3.82 23.14 4.76
N ILE A 10 -3.55 22.02 5.43
CA ILE A 10 -4.02 20.69 5.03
C ILE A 10 -5.06 20.25 6.04
N GLU A 11 -6.23 19.87 5.56
CA GLU A 11 -7.36 19.50 6.41
C GLU A 11 -8.31 18.56 5.65
N GLU A 12 -9.03 17.72 6.37
CA GLU A 12 -10.05 16.86 5.77
C GLU A 12 -11.20 17.68 5.16
N ARG A 13 -11.68 17.23 3.99
CA ARG A 13 -12.75 17.91 3.26
C ARG A 13 -13.94 18.22 4.16
N GLU A 14 -14.41 17.23 4.92
CA GLU A 14 -15.58 17.42 5.78
C GLU A 14 -15.37 18.44 6.89
N VAL A 15 -14.17 18.49 7.46
CA VAL A 15 -13.82 19.45 8.51
C VAL A 15 -13.82 20.87 7.93
N VAL A 16 -13.24 21.07 6.74
CA VAL A 16 -13.30 22.36 6.04
C VAL A 16 -14.73 22.81 5.80
N TYR A 17 -15.62 21.92 5.36
CA TYR A 17 -17.02 22.29 5.10
C TYR A 17 -17.82 22.56 6.38
N LYS A 18 -17.58 21.82 7.47
CA LYS A 18 -18.41 21.88 8.69
C LYS A 18 -17.91 22.88 9.72
N GLN A 19 -16.59 23.07 9.81
CA GLN A 19 -15.97 23.79 10.94
C GLN A 19 -15.30 25.10 10.52
N PHE A 20 -14.81 25.22 9.28
CA PHE A 20 -14.06 26.41 8.89
C PHE A 20 -15.00 27.58 8.60
N PRO A 21 -14.77 28.78 9.17
CA PRO A 21 -15.55 29.95 8.84
C PRO A 21 -15.43 30.33 7.35
N ILE A 22 -16.54 30.70 6.71
CA ILE A 22 -16.58 31.14 5.31
C ILE A 22 -15.51 32.21 4.98
N PRO A 23 -15.25 33.23 5.84
CA PRO A 23 -14.21 34.21 5.56
C PRO A 23 -12.80 33.62 5.46
N LEU A 24 -12.51 32.57 6.24
CA LEU A 24 -11.22 31.89 6.20
C LEU A 24 -11.08 31.11 4.88
N ILE A 25 -12.12 30.33 4.54
CA ILE A 25 -12.17 29.58 3.27
C ILE A 25 -11.99 30.53 2.09
N ASN A 26 -12.64 31.70 2.08
CA ASN A 26 -12.55 32.66 0.97
C ASN A 26 -11.17 33.29 0.79
N ARG A 27 -10.34 33.34 1.84
CA ARG A 27 -8.97 33.87 1.76
C ARG A 27 -7.94 32.83 1.30
N LEU A 28 -8.30 31.55 1.30
CA LEU A 28 -7.43 30.46 0.90
C LEU A 28 -7.70 30.05 -0.55
N GLU A 29 -6.64 29.74 -1.29
CA GLU A 29 -6.73 29.00 -2.55
C GLU A 29 -7.04 27.53 -2.23
N LYS A 30 -8.06 26.95 -2.87
CA LYS A 30 -8.51 25.58 -2.56
C LYS A 30 -7.98 24.62 -3.61
N HIS A 31 -7.25 23.62 -3.15
CA HIS A 31 -6.86 22.47 -3.95
C HIS A 31 -7.39 21.22 -3.27
N TYR A 32 -8.08 20.37 -4.02
CA TYR A 32 -8.51 19.06 -3.55
C TYR A 32 -7.49 18.03 -4.02
N LEU A 33 -6.79 17.41 -3.08
CA LEU A 33 -5.81 16.37 -3.36
C LEU A 33 -6.34 15.05 -2.81
N ASP A 34 -6.62 14.12 -3.72
CA ASP A 34 -6.99 12.74 -3.40
C ASP A 34 -5.96 11.81 -4.04
N ILE A 35 -5.57 10.74 -3.34
CA ILE A 35 -4.60 9.78 -3.86
C ILE A 35 -5.04 9.19 -5.20
N HIS A 36 -6.36 9.06 -5.43
CA HIS A 36 -6.91 8.62 -6.71
C HIS A 36 -6.79 9.66 -7.84
N THR A 37 -6.55 10.93 -7.50
CA THR A 37 -6.33 12.04 -8.45
C THR A 37 -4.86 12.26 -8.78
N VAL A 38 -3.94 11.86 -7.90
CA VAL A 38 -2.49 11.98 -8.13
C VAL A 38 -1.97 10.90 -9.08
N LEU A 39 -2.61 9.72 -9.08
CA LEU A 39 -2.19 8.58 -9.89
C LEU A 39 -2.63 8.70 -11.36
N LYS A 40 -1.66 8.53 -12.28
CA LYS A 40 -1.89 8.35 -13.71
C LYS A 40 -2.60 7.02 -13.99
N THR A 41 -3.25 6.90 -15.14
CA THR A 41 -3.99 5.67 -15.54
C THR A 41 -3.14 4.40 -15.48
N GLU A 42 -1.88 4.46 -15.90
CA GLU A 42 -0.96 3.31 -15.84
C GLU A 42 -0.64 2.89 -14.40
N GLN A 43 -0.55 3.86 -13.49
CA GLN A 43 -0.28 3.63 -12.07
C GLN A 43 -1.52 3.06 -11.36
N LYS A 44 -2.72 3.45 -11.78
CA LYS A 44 -3.97 2.87 -11.27
C LYS A 44 -4.03 1.37 -11.50
N LYS A 45 -3.58 0.91 -12.67
CA LYS A 45 -3.48 -0.53 -12.94
C LYS A 45 -2.54 -1.24 -11.97
N LEU A 46 -1.39 -0.65 -11.64
CA LEU A 46 -0.48 -1.21 -10.64
C LEU A 46 -1.13 -1.31 -9.26
N VAL A 47 -1.94 -0.32 -8.87
CA VAL A 47 -2.69 -0.35 -7.61
C VAL A 47 -3.70 -1.47 -7.60
N GLU A 48 -4.46 -1.65 -8.69
CA GLU A 48 -5.43 -2.75 -8.84
C GLU A 48 -4.73 -4.12 -8.77
N ASP A 49 -3.62 -4.29 -9.48
CA ASP A 49 -2.81 -5.52 -9.48
C ASP A 49 -2.26 -5.82 -8.07
N LEU A 50 -1.81 -4.79 -7.34
CA LEU A 50 -1.31 -4.92 -5.97
C LEU A 50 -2.43 -5.24 -4.96
N GLU A 51 -3.61 -4.63 -5.11
CA GLU A 51 -4.77 -4.95 -4.29
C GLU A 51 -5.26 -6.38 -4.50
N GLU A 52 -5.28 -6.86 -5.75
CA GLU A 52 -5.62 -8.25 -6.05
C GLU A 52 -4.61 -9.21 -5.41
N TRP A 53 -3.32 -8.91 -5.55
CA TRP A 53 -2.26 -9.67 -4.89
C TRP A 53 -2.42 -9.69 -3.36
N ALA A 54 -2.69 -8.55 -2.73
CA ALA A 54 -2.89 -8.47 -1.27
C ALA A 54 -4.09 -9.32 -0.82
N LYS A 55 -5.19 -9.32 -1.60
CA LYS A 55 -6.36 -10.17 -1.36
C LYS A 55 -6.01 -11.66 -1.47
N LEU A 56 -5.21 -12.04 -2.46
CA LEU A 56 -4.74 -13.42 -2.62
C LEU A 56 -3.82 -13.84 -1.47
N PHE A 57 -2.93 -12.94 -1.04
CA PHE A 57 -2.01 -13.15 0.09
C PHE A 57 -2.78 -13.39 1.41
N GLY A 58 -3.88 -12.65 1.64
CA GLY A 58 -4.71 -12.84 2.83
C GLY A 58 -5.72 -13.98 2.75
N SER A 59 -6.05 -14.45 1.53
CA SER A 59 -7.08 -15.48 1.33
C SER A 59 -6.52 -16.89 1.45
N VAL A 60 -6.81 -17.55 2.56
CA VAL A 60 -6.52 -18.97 2.77
C VAL A 60 -7.45 -19.83 1.91
N SER A 61 -6.87 -20.71 1.10
CA SER A 61 -7.56 -21.75 0.33
C SER A 61 -8.11 -22.83 1.27
N ASN A 62 -9.41 -23.10 1.15
CA ASN A 62 -10.14 -24.10 1.96
C ASN A 62 -9.66 -25.55 1.76
N GLN A 63 -8.69 -25.81 0.87
CA GLN A 63 -8.23 -27.16 0.56
C GLN A 63 -7.46 -27.82 1.72
N HIS A 64 -6.92 -27.04 2.66
CA HIS A 64 -6.15 -27.55 3.81
C HIS A 64 -6.87 -27.41 5.16
N ALA A 65 -8.09 -26.85 5.18
CA ALA A 65 -8.86 -26.64 6.40
C ALA A 65 -9.54 -27.95 6.85
N THR A 66 -8.79 -28.79 7.57
CA THR A 66 -9.35 -29.96 8.25
C THR A 66 -10.06 -29.52 9.54
N GLY A 67 -11.38 -29.39 9.48
CA GLY A 67 -12.27 -29.51 10.64
C GLY A 67 -12.54 -28.28 11.51
N PHE A 68 -11.88 -27.14 11.31
CA PHE A 68 -12.22 -25.87 11.98
C PHE A 68 -12.69 -24.85 10.95
N GLN A 69 -13.72 -24.07 11.27
CA GLN A 69 -14.19 -22.99 10.39
C GLN A 69 -13.00 -22.12 9.99
N ALA A 70 -12.71 -22.03 8.69
CA ALA A 70 -11.64 -21.20 8.18
C ALA A 70 -11.92 -19.75 8.61
N TYR A 71 -11.12 -19.24 9.55
CA TYR A 71 -11.21 -17.84 9.94
C TYR A 71 -10.91 -16.99 8.71
N LYS A 72 -11.79 -16.03 8.41
CA LYS A 72 -11.62 -15.13 7.27
C LYS A 72 -10.71 -14.00 7.69
N TYR A 73 -9.45 -14.05 7.26
CA TYR A 73 -8.50 -12.98 7.48
C TYR A 73 -8.84 -11.78 6.60
N HIS A 74 -8.88 -10.60 7.21
CA HIS A 74 -8.97 -9.33 6.49
C HIS A 74 -7.56 -8.76 6.25
N LEU A 75 -7.41 -7.88 5.27
CA LEU A 75 -6.12 -7.26 4.95
C LEU A 75 -5.46 -6.56 6.16
N PRO A 76 -6.20 -5.88 7.05
CA PRO A 76 -5.62 -5.31 8.28
C PRO A 76 -5.13 -6.35 9.30
N ASP A 77 -5.62 -7.60 9.25
CA ASP A 77 -5.11 -8.70 10.10
C ASP A 77 -3.78 -9.26 9.56
N VAL A 78 -3.57 -9.07 8.26
CA VAL A 78 -2.44 -9.64 7.51
C VAL A 78 -1.31 -8.62 7.39
N PHE A 79 -1.64 -7.38 7.09
CA PHE A 79 -0.73 -6.25 6.94
C PHE A 79 -1.03 -5.22 8.03
N ILE A 80 -0.08 -5.02 8.92
CA ILE A 80 -0.21 -4.09 10.04
C ILE A 80 -0.33 -2.67 9.50
N GLY A 81 -1.39 -1.98 9.89
CA GLY A 81 -1.66 -0.61 9.48
C GLY A 81 -2.29 -0.48 8.09
N TYR A 82 -2.79 -1.56 7.49
CA TYR A 82 -3.46 -1.50 6.18
C TYR A 82 -4.74 -0.65 6.19
N HIS A 83 -4.86 0.22 5.19
CA HIS A 83 -5.95 1.12 4.90
C HIS A 83 -6.33 1.02 3.41
N SER A 84 -7.46 1.59 3.02
CA SER A 84 -7.96 1.54 1.63
C SER A 84 -7.00 2.16 0.62
N ASP A 85 -6.19 3.11 1.05
CA ASP A 85 -5.21 3.87 0.26
C ASP A 85 -3.77 3.35 0.41
N THR A 86 -3.54 2.24 1.15
CA THR A 86 -2.19 1.69 1.35
C THR A 86 -1.56 1.27 0.03
N CYS A 87 -2.27 0.51 -0.82
CA CYS A 87 -1.72 0.06 -2.10
C CYS A 87 -1.35 1.25 -3.00
N ALA A 88 -2.19 2.28 -3.02
CA ALA A 88 -1.92 3.50 -3.76
C ALA A 88 -0.71 4.27 -3.21
N SER A 89 -0.56 4.33 -1.89
CA SER A 89 0.58 4.97 -1.22
C SER A 89 1.89 4.24 -1.48
N VAL A 90 1.88 2.90 -1.39
CA VAL A 90 3.06 2.06 -1.66
C VAL A 90 3.49 2.19 -3.12
N VAL A 91 2.56 2.12 -4.07
CA VAL A 91 2.87 2.30 -5.50
C VAL A 91 3.47 3.69 -5.75
N LEU A 92 2.91 4.74 -5.13
CA LEU A 92 3.45 6.09 -5.28
C LEU A 92 4.88 6.19 -4.72
N GLN A 93 5.12 5.64 -3.53
CA GLN A 93 6.43 5.61 -2.89
C GLN A 93 7.48 4.94 -3.80
N VAL A 94 7.19 3.73 -4.29
CA VAL A 94 8.11 2.99 -5.18
C VAL A 94 8.43 3.79 -6.45
N ILE A 95 7.43 4.45 -7.02
CA ILE A 95 7.62 5.27 -8.22
C ILE A 95 8.47 6.52 -7.93
N GLU A 96 8.33 7.12 -6.75
CA GLU A 96 9.14 8.28 -6.34
C GLU A 96 10.59 7.89 -6.05
N GLU A 97 10.82 6.79 -5.33
CA GLU A 97 12.16 6.25 -5.07
C GLU A 97 12.91 5.93 -6.37
N GLN A 98 12.20 5.46 -7.39
CA GLN A 98 12.77 5.17 -8.71
C GLN A 98 13.06 6.43 -9.55
N LYS A 99 12.37 7.56 -9.34
CA LYS A 99 12.61 8.80 -10.09
C LYS A 99 13.94 9.46 -9.76
N ASP A 100 14.43 9.27 -8.54
CA ASP A 100 15.74 9.77 -8.12
C ASP A 100 16.90 8.91 -8.67
N GLY A 101 16.60 7.70 -9.17
CA GLY A 101 17.50 6.85 -9.95
C GLY A 101 17.40 7.15 -11.45
N LEU A 102 18.26 8.03 -11.97
CA LEU A 102 18.35 8.38 -13.40
C LEU A 102 18.45 7.15 -14.33
N GLY A 103 17.31 6.65 -14.83
CA GLY A 103 17.31 5.78 -16.00
C GLY A 103 16.11 4.85 -16.15
N VAL A 104 15.35 5.11 -17.21
CA VAL A 104 14.63 4.13 -18.03
C VAL A 104 13.27 3.66 -17.49
N SER A 105 12.30 3.67 -18.41
CA SER A 105 11.03 2.95 -18.40
C SER A 105 11.21 1.52 -17.84
N GLU A 106 11.18 1.36 -16.52
CA GLU A 106 11.08 0.05 -15.93
C GLU A 106 9.74 -0.57 -16.30
N SER A 107 9.76 -1.89 -16.52
CA SER A 107 8.53 -2.62 -16.77
C SER A 107 7.65 -2.52 -15.53
N ASN A 108 6.36 -2.21 -15.69
CA ASN A 108 5.34 -2.22 -14.63
C ASN A 108 5.45 -3.45 -13.69
N ARG A 109 5.91 -4.58 -14.22
CA ARG A 109 6.20 -5.78 -13.44
C ARG A 109 7.22 -5.58 -12.31
N ARG A 110 8.33 -4.87 -12.55
CA ARG A 110 9.36 -4.61 -11.53
C ARG A 110 8.84 -3.70 -10.43
N LEU A 111 8.12 -2.64 -10.81
CA LEU A 111 7.47 -1.73 -9.87
C LEU A 111 6.45 -2.48 -8.99
N LEU A 112 5.71 -3.42 -9.59
CA LEU A 112 4.78 -4.27 -8.83
C LEU A 112 5.54 -5.19 -7.86
N ASP A 113 6.62 -5.83 -8.30
CA ASP A 113 7.42 -6.71 -7.44
C ASP A 113 8.03 -5.94 -6.26
N GLU A 114 8.54 -4.74 -6.48
CA GLU A 114 9.06 -3.87 -5.42
C GLU A 114 7.95 -3.39 -4.46
N ALA A 115 6.78 -3.03 -5.00
CA ALA A 115 5.62 -2.66 -4.19
C ALA A 115 5.14 -3.83 -3.29
N LYS A 116 5.17 -5.06 -3.80
CA LYS A 116 4.90 -6.27 -2.98
C LYS A 116 5.89 -6.41 -1.83
N LEU A 117 7.18 -6.16 -2.08
CA LEU A 117 8.21 -6.22 -1.04
C LEU A 117 8.04 -5.15 0.03
N VAL A 118 7.62 -3.94 -0.37
CA VAL A 118 7.28 -2.87 0.60
C VAL A 118 6.08 -3.29 1.45
N LEU A 119 5.02 -3.83 0.85
CA LEU A 119 3.85 -4.30 1.60
C LEU A 119 4.17 -5.49 2.51
N LEU A 120 5.08 -6.37 2.07
CA LEU A 120 5.56 -7.53 2.82
C LEU A 120 6.24 -7.13 4.14
N LYS A 121 6.90 -5.96 4.21
CA LYS A 121 7.50 -5.45 5.47
C LYS A 121 6.46 -5.23 6.57
N CYS A 122 5.21 -4.97 6.19
CA CYS A 122 4.10 -4.79 7.13
C CYS A 122 3.35 -6.10 7.42
N ALA A 123 3.71 -7.21 6.76
CA ALA A 123 3.02 -8.47 6.93
C ALA A 123 3.30 -9.08 8.32
N THR A 124 2.29 -9.72 8.91
CA THR A 124 2.47 -10.47 10.16
C THR A 124 3.20 -11.79 9.89
N PRO A 125 4.12 -12.22 10.77
CA PRO A 125 4.89 -13.46 10.56
C PRO A 125 3.99 -14.69 10.38
N ASP A 126 2.88 -14.72 11.12
CA ASP A 126 1.84 -15.74 11.05
C ASP A 126 1.17 -15.80 9.66
N SER A 127 0.94 -14.66 9.03
CA SER A 127 0.42 -14.62 7.65
C SER A 127 1.45 -15.10 6.62
N VAL A 128 2.73 -14.81 6.85
CA VAL A 128 3.83 -15.28 5.97
C VAL A 128 3.97 -16.80 6.04
N VAL A 129 3.89 -17.40 7.23
CA VAL A 129 3.92 -18.87 7.40
C VAL A 129 2.73 -19.54 6.70
N ARG A 130 1.58 -18.85 6.63
CA ARG A 130 0.38 -19.36 5.95
C ARG A 130 0.42 -19.25 4.43
N LEU A 131 1.44 -18.66 3.81
CA LEU A 131 1.46 -18.43 2.37
C LEU A 131 1.27 -19.70 1.53
N ASP A 132 1.74 -20.84 2.03
CA ASP A 132 1.58 -22.16 1.39
C ASP A 132 0.11 -22.62 1.32
N CYS A 133 -0.78 -22.01 2.12
CA CYS A 133 -2.20 -22.29 2.11
C CYS A 133 -3.00 -21.22 1.34
N THR A 134 -2.36 -20.26 0.67
CA THR A 134 -3.05 -19.18 -0.05
C THR A 134 -3.28 -19.51 -1.53
N GLY A 135 -3.94 -18.61 -2.27
CA GLY A 135 -4.09 -18.71 -3.73
C GLY A 135 -2.83 -18.29 -4.51
N LEU A 136 -1.73 -17.94 -3.85
CA LEU A 136 -0.50 -17.52 -4.51
C LEU A 136 0.28 -18.70 -5.10
N PRO A 137 1.04 -18.50 -6.20
CA PRO A 137 1.89 -19.53 -6.76
C PRO A 137 2.94 -20.01 -5.75
N ASN A 138 3.11 -21.33 -5.59
CA ASN A 138 4.08 -21.92 -4.65
C ASN A 138 5.52 -21.38 -4.79
N VAL A 139 5.93 -21.02 -6.01
CA VAL A 139 7.26 -20.44 -6.27
C VAL A 139 7.36 -19.04 -5.66
N GLU A 140 6.31 -18.24 -5.81
CA GLU A 140 6.23 -16.88 -5.26
C GLU A 140 6.10 -16.92 -3.73
N SER A 141 5.22 -17.76 -3.19
CA SER A 141 5.05 -17.94 -1.73
C SER A 141 6.36 -18.26 -1.02
N LYS A 142 7.14 -19.20 -1.55
CA LYS A 142 8.45 -19.57 -0.99
C LYS A 142 9.46 -18.44 -1.08
N HIS A 143 9.49 -17.72 -2.19
CA HIS A 143 10.37 -16.58 -2.36
C HIS A 143 10.03 -15.46 -1.36
N LEU A 144 8.74 -15.14 -1.18
CA LEU A 144 8.30 -14.13 -0.22
C LEU A 144 8.62 -14.52 1.22
N ALA A 145 8.42 -15.79 1.58
CA ALA A 145 8.78 -16.28 2.91
C ALA A 145 10.31 -16.17 3.16
N MET A 146 11.13 -16.58 2.18
CA MET A 146 12.58 -16.44 2.25
C MET A 146 12.99 -14.97 2.44
N VAL A 147 12.47 -14.05 1.62
CA VAL A 147 12.79 -12.62 1.73
C VAL A 147 12.36 -12.07 3.10
N TYR A 148 11.18 -12.42 3.60
CA TYR A 148 10.69 -11.94 4.89
C TYR A 148 11.54 -12.41 6.09
N PHE A 149 12.00 -13.66 6.08
CA PHE A 149 12.73 -14.23 7.22
C PHE A 149 14.25 -14.06 7.13
N GLU A 150 14.82 -14.00 5.92
CA GLU A 150 16.27 -13.96 5.71
C GLU A 150 16.80 -12.57 5.33
N GLU A 151 16.06 -11.80 4.54
CA GLU A 151 16.54 -10.51 4.01
C GLU A 151 15.97 -9.31 4.79
N GLN A 152 14.76 -9.43 5.34
CA GLN A 152 14.15 -8.37 6.13
C GLN A 152 14.55 -8.49 7.61
N ASN A 153 14.99 -7.38 8.22
CA ASN A 153 15.31 -7.30 9.66
C ASN A 153 14.04 -7.19 10.51
N ASN A 154 13.21 -8.24 10.50
CA ASN A 154 11.93 -8.29 11.21
C ASN A 154 12.03 -8.92 12.62
N SER A 155 13.23 -9.25 13.09
CA SER A 155 13.46 -10.07 14.30
C SER A 155 13.65 -9.26 15.59
N CYS A 156 14.38 -8.14 15.59
CA CYS A 156 14.54 -7.22 16.72
C CYS A 156 15.28 -5.93 16.33
N LEU A 157 15.03 -4.84 17.07
CA LEU A 157 15.73 -3.54 16.99
C LEU A 157 16.80 -3.42 18.08
#